data_AF-A0A1I8C1B7-F1
#
_entry.id   AF-A0A1I8C1B7-F1
#
_cell.length_a   1.000
_cell.length_b   1.000
_cell.length_c   1.000
_cell.angle_alpha   90.00
_cell.angle_beta   90.00
_cell.angle_gamma   90.00
#
_symmetry.space_group_name_H-M   'P 1'
#
loop_
_entity.id
_entity.type
_entity.pdbx_description
1 polymer ?
#
loop_
_entity_poly.entity_id
_entity_poly.type
_entity_poly.pdbx_seq_one_letter_code
_entity_poly.pdbx_strand_id
1 'polypeptide(L)'
;MRALLKSGDTQRVILFANTARDKDIYRMAGNYLQNLNWKENAQLMRQIEAFYLKAGAVDLLANFYEACAQVEIEEYHDYEKAAAAYSEAIRCLNKKIDKTSVDAKKQQQQQFYLTERQEQLRETLETIQRFLDIKMLYEKDPGESMRQLGEFSERPDIDSIVRLGDIYAILIGHNAWSLIEHCEQPSRPRIDVRQYLNKNTLDQICDNVGVPRLKSAKSIKEEEDNNKETADTVEFSHSLRRHIDAESP
;
A
#
# COMPACT_ATOMS: atom_id res chain seq x y z
N MET A 1 -6.10 -27.94 25.62
CA MET A 1 -6.01 -26.88 24.59
C MET A 1 -7.37 -26.42 24.07
N ARG A 2 -8.19 -27.26 23.41
CA ARG A 2 -9.46 -26.82 22.79
C ARG A 2 -10.44 -26.10 23.74
N ALA A 3 -10.61 -26.61 24.96
CA ALA A 3 -11.43 -25.93 25.97
C ALA A 3 -10.84 -24.57 26.42
N LEU A 4 -9.51 -24.46 26.45
CA LEU A 4 -8.81 -23.23 26.80
C LEU A 4 -8.94 -22.17 25.69
N LEU A 5 -8.83 -22.57 24.43
CA LEU A 5 -9.07 -21.67 23.29
C LEU A 5 -10.50 -21.10 23.31
N LYS A 6 -11.49 -21.94 23.64
CA LYS A 6 -12.90 -21.51 23.80
C LYS A 6 -13.12 -20.53 24.94
N SER A 7 -12.24 -20.51 25.95
CA SER A 7 -12.34 -19.58 27.08
C SER A 7 -11.92 -18.15 26.71
N GLY A 8 -11.20 -17.95 25.60
CA GLY A 8 -10.73 -16.64 25.17
C GLY A 8 -9.58 -16.05 26.01
N ASP A 9 -9.11 -16.76 27.05
CA ASP A 9 -8.03 -16.30 27.91
C ASP A 9 -6.66 -16.44 27.21
N THR A 10 -6.27 -15.38 26.50
CA THR A 10 -5.04 -15.34 25.70
C THR A 10 -3.78 -15.56 26.55
N GLN A 11 -3.73 -15.00 27.76
CA GLN A 11 -2.56 -15.16 28.64
C GLN A 11 -2.40 -16.61 29.08
N ARG A 12 -3.49 -17.28 29.46
CA ARG A 12 -3.44 -18.71 29.79
C ARG A 12 -3.11 -19.57 28.59
N VAL A 13 -3.59 -19.23 27.39
CA VAL A 13 -3.21 -19.93 26.14
C VAL A 13 -1.69 -19.86 25.91
N ILE A 14 -1.10 -18.67 26.03
CA ILE A 14 0.34 -18.46 25.87
C ILE A 14 1.14 -19.21 26.94
N LEU A 15 0.72 -19.13 28.21
CA LEU A 15 1.37 -19.81 29.33
C LEU A 15 1.32 -21.34 29.15
N PHE A 16 0.15 -21.87 28.80
CA PHE A 16 -0.05 -23.30 28.58
C PHE A 16 0.82 -23.80 27.42
N ALA A 17 0.87 -23.07 26.29
CA ALA A 17 1.70 -23.47 25.16
C ALA A 17 3.19 -23.54 25.51
N ASN A 18 3.71 -22.52 26.22
CA ASN A 18 5.11 -22.51 26.66
C ASN A 18 5.43 -23.60 27.71
N THR A 19 4.44 -23.98 28.53
CA THR A 19 4.59 -25.03 29.54
C THR A 19 4.55 -26.41 28.91
N ALA A 20 3.64 -26.65 27.97
CA ALA A 20 3.43 -27.95 27.35
C ALA A 20 4.57 -28.36 26.40
N ARG A 21 5.24 -27.39 25.76
CA ARG A 21 6.38 -27.60 24.85
C ARG A 21 6.11 -28.60 23.71
N ASP A 22 4.87 -28.66 23.26
CA ASP A 22 4.40 -29.58 22.24
C ASP A 22 4.15 -28.85 20.91
N LYS A 23 4.53 -29.47 19.79
CA LYS A 23 4.46 -28.84 18.46
C LYS A 23 3.02 -28.55 18.03
N ASP A 24 2.08 -29.46 18.31
CA ASP A 24 0.67 -29.26 17.96
C ASP A 24 0.04 -28.20 18.85
N ILE A 25 0.44 -28.11 20.11
CA ILE A 25 -0.01 -27.05 21.02
C ILE A 25 0.51 -25.68 20.56
N TYR A 26 1.77 -25.57 20.17
CA TYR A 26 2.29 -24.33 19.59
C TYR A 26 1.55 -23.94 18.31
N ARG A 27 1.30 -24.90 17.40
CA ARG A 27 0.52 -24.66 16.18
C ARG A 27 -0.89 -24.16 16.49
N MET A 28 -1.58 -24.78 17.43
CA MET A 28 -2.93 -24.36 17.87
C MET A 28 -2.92 -22.97 18.52
N ALA A 29 -1.88 -22.66 19.30
CA ALA A 29 -1.75 -21.35 19.93
C ALA A 29 -1.52 -20.26 18.89
N GLY A 30 -0.58 -20.46 17.94
CA GLY A 30 -0.34 -19.53 16.83
C GLY A 30 -1.60 -19.22 16.03
N ASN A 31 -2.33 -20.26 15.62
CA ASN A 31 -3.59 -20.10 14.86
C ASN A 31 -4.67 -19.35 15.64
N TYR A 32 -4.74 -19.56 16.96
CA TYR A 32 -5.66 -18.79 17.79
C TYR A 32 -5.27 -17.32 17.86
N LEU A 33 -3.99 -17.02 18.06
CA LEU A 33 -3.49 -15.64 18.16
C LEU A 33 -3.67 -14.87 16.84
N GLN A 34 -3.59 -15.53 15.67
CA GLN A 34 -3.86 -14.90 14.37
C GLN A 34 -5.30 -14.37 14.21
N ASN A 35 -6.27 -14.90 14.98
CA ASN A 35 -7.65 -14.42 14.96
C ASN A 35 -7.89 -13.24 15.90
N LEU A 36 -6.87 -12.81 16.66
CA LEU A 36 -6.93 -11.64 17.52
C LEU A 36 -6.48 -10.39 16.74
N ASN A 37 -6.63 -9.21 17.33
CA ASN A 37 -6.08 -7.98 16.76
C ASN A 37 -4.56 -7.91 16.95
N TRP A 38 -3.81 -8.71 16.19
CA TRP A 38 -2.35 -8.74 16.22
C TRP A 38 -1.71 -7.53 15.52
N LYS A 39 -2.44 -6.88 14.61
CA LYS A 39 -1.96 -5.73 13.82
C LYS A 39 -1.48 -4.58 14.72
N GLU A 40 -2.24 -4.29 15.76
CA GLU A 40 -1.91 -3.23 16.74
C GLU A 40 -1.02 -3.71 17.90
N ASN A 41 -0.59 -4.98 17.89
CA ASN A 41 0.09 -5.59 19.02
C ASN A 41 1.35 -6.35 18.62
N ALA A 42 2.49 -5.65 18.64
CA ALA A 42 3.81 -6.22 18.36
C ALA A 42 4.23 -7.36 19.32
N GLN A 43 3.63 -7.46 20.51
CA GLN A 43 3.86 -8.61 21.39
C GLN A 43 3.14 -9.85 20.86
N LEU A 44 1.90 -9.72 20.40
CA LEU A 44 1.16 -10.83 19.78
C LEU A 44 1.84 -11.31 18.50
N MET A 45 2.30 -10.40 17.64
CA MET A 45 3.05 -10.78 16.43
C MET A 45 4.27 -11.64 16.75
N ARG A 46 5.10 -11.21 17.72
CA ARG A 46 6.27 -11.98 18.17
C ARG A 46 5.90 -13.33 18.77
N GLN A 47 4.76 -13.44 19.46
CA GLN A 47 4.29 -14.72 20.02
C GLN A 47 3.81 -15.67 18.91
N ILE A 48 3.11 -15.16 17.90
CA ILE A 48 2.68 -15.94 16.71
C ILE A 48 3.91 -16.50 16.00
N GLU A 49 4.88 -15.64 15.68
CA GLU A 49 6.14 -16.03 15.05
C GLU A 49 6.87 -17.11 15.87
N ALA A 50 7.05 -16.86 17.17
CA ALA A 50 7.73 -17.79 18.07
C ALA A 50 7.02 -19.15 18.15
N PHE A 51 5.68 -19.18 18.16
CA PHE A 51 4.93 -20.43 18.20
C PHE A 51 5.04 -21.21 16.90
N TYR A 52 4.95 -20.58 15.72
CA TYR A 52 5.15 -21.32 14.47
C TYR A 52 6.57 -21.83 14.30
N LEU A 53 7.58 -21.05 14.70
CA LEU A 53 8.97 -21.51 14.73
C LEU A 53 9.16 -22.73 15.64
N LYS A 54 8.62 -22.70 16.86
CA LYS A 54 8.68 -23.82 17.80
C LYS A 54 7.88 -25.05 17.34
N ALA A 55 6.78 -24.84 16.61
CA ALA A 55 6.01 -25.91 16.00
C ALA A 55 6.72 -26.54 14.78
N GLY A 56 7.66 -25.81 14.16
CA GLY A 56 8.24 -26.18 12.87
C GLY A 56 7.25 -26.07 11.70
N ALA A 57 6.17 -25.28 11.88
CA ALA A 57 5.11 -25.05 10.91
C ALA A 57 5.45 -23.86 10.01
N VAL A 58 6.39 -24.09 9.10
CA VAL A 58 6.99 -23.05 8.24
C VAL A 58 5.98 -22.50 7.23
N ASP A 59 5.07 -23.33 6.76
CA ASP A 59 3.94 -22.95 5.91
C ASP A 59 3.05 -21.90 6.58
N LEU A 60 2.67 -22.13 7.84
CA LEU A 60 1.84 -21.19 8.61
C LEU A 60 2.61 -19.91 8.95
N LEU A 61 3.92 -20.01 9.18
CA LEU A 61 4.77 -18.85 9.40
C LEU A 61 4.89 -17.98 8.14
N ALA A 62 5.08 -18.59 6.97
CA ALA A 62 5.13 -17.87 5.70
C ALA A 62 3.80 -17.17 5.40
N ASN A 63 2.67 -17.84 5.63
CA ASN A 63 1.34 -17.24 5.49
C ASN A 63 1.12 -16.08 6.47
N PHE A 64 1.68 -16.17 7.69
CA PHE A 64 1.61 -15.06 8.63
C PHE A 64 2.37 -13.82 8.13
N TYR A 65 3.57 -14.01 7.58
CA TYR A 65 4.35 -12.91 7.00
C TYR A 65 3.68 -12.31 5.76
N GLU A 66 3.04 -13.12 4.91
CA GLU A 66 2.21 -12.61 3.81
C GLU A 66 1.02 -11.79 4.32
N ALA A 67 0.32 -12.25 5.35
CA ALA A 67 -0.77 -11.47 5.97
C ALA A 67 -0.26 -10.14 6.54
N CYS A 68 0.93 -10.11 7.15
CA CYS A 68 1.57 -8.86 7.57
C CYS A 68 1.83 -7.94 6.36
N ALA A 69 2.37 -8.48 5.27
CA ALA A 69 2.65 -7.70 4.06
C ALA A 69 1.37 -7.10 3.44
N GLN A 70 0.29 -7.88 3.38
CA GLN A 70 -1.01 -7.41 2.88
C GLN A 70 -1.55 -6.26 3.72
N VAL A 71 -1.43 -6.32 5.05
CA VAL A 71 -1.82 -5.21 5.94
C VAL A 71 -1.01 -3.95 5.66
N GLU A 72 0.31 -4.07 5.47
CA GLU A 72 1.16 -2.93 5.11
C GLU A 72 0.73 -2.28 3.79
N ILE A 73 0.27 -3.06 2.81
CA ILE A 73 -0.23 -2.55 1.52
C ILE A 73 -1.63 -1.92 1.67
N GLU A 74 -2.57 -2.62 2.31
CA GLU A 74 -3.98 -2.24 2.36
C GLU A 74 -4.27 -1.10 3.34
N GLU A 75 -3.60 -1.06 4.49
CA GLU A 75 -3.88 -0.09 5.55
C GLU A 75 -2.87 1.05 5.58
N TYR A 76 -1.59 0.75 5.30
CA TYR A 76 -0.50 1.70 5.46
C TYR A 76 0.11 2.21 4.16
N HIS A 77 -0.22 1.57 3.02
CA HIS A 77 0.35 1.88 1.71
C HIS A 77 1.91 1.84 1.72
N ASP A 78 2.49 1.03 2.62
CA ASP A 78 3.92 0.91 2.90
C ASP A 78 4.50 -0.33 2.19
N TYR A 79 4.87 -0.12 0.94
CA TYR A 79 5.37 -1.18 0.06
C TYR A 79 6.79 -1.64 0.44
N GLU A 80 7.59 -0.78 1.08
CA GLU A 80 8.91 -1.15 1.59
C GLU A 80 8.80 -2.18 2.72
N LYS A 81 7.91 -1.97 3.70
CA LYS A 81 7.66 -2.96 4.77
C LYS A 81 7.00 -4.22 4.24
N ALA A 82 6.08 -4.09 3.27
CA ALA A 82 5.50 -5.26 2.61
C ALA A 82 6.58 -6.12 1.94
N ALA A 83 7.51 -5.52 1.19
CA ALA A 83 8.63 -6.23 0.58
C ALA A 83 9.54 -6.92 1.61
N ALA A 84 9.79 -6.27 2.75
CA ALA A 84 10.54 -6.88 3.85
C ALA A 84 9.82 -8.10 4.44
N ALA A 85 8.51 -8.03 4.64
CA ALA A 85 7.70 -9.14 5.15
C ALA A 85 7.65 -10.32 4.16
N TYR A 86 7.45 -10.06 2.86
CA TYR A 86 7.54 -11.11 1.82
C TYR A 86 8.93 -11.76 1.78
N SER A 87 10.00 -10.98 1.96
CA SER A 87 11.36 -11.48 2.04
C SER A 87 11.55 -12.46 3.21
N GLU A 88 10.99 -12.15 4.38
CA GLU A 88 11.04 -13.05 5.55
C GLU A 88 10.17 -14.31 5.35
N ALA A 89 9.03 -14.22 4.65
CA ALA A 89 8.24 -15.38 4.26
C ALA A 89 9.05 -16.35 3.38
N ILE A 90 9.69 -15.84 2.33
CA ILE A 90 10.55 -16.60 1.40
C ILE A 90 11.75 -17.20 2.15
N ARG A 91 12.38 -16.43 3.05
CA ARG A 91 13.49 -16.89 3.88
C ARG A 91 13.10 -18.07 4.76
N CYS A 92 11.90 -18.04 5.34
CA CYS A 92 11.39 -19.14 6.15
C CYS A 92 11.21 -20.41 5.31
N LEU A 93 10.62 -20.30 4.12
CA LEU A 93 10.44 -21.43 3.20
C LEU A 93 11.78 -22.04 2.76
N ASN A 94 12.77 -21.22 2.36
CA ASN A 94 14.12 -21.68 1.99
C ASN A 94 14.75 -22.58 3.07
N LYS A 95 14.72 -22.11 4.33
CA LYS A 95 15.27 -22.87 5.46
C LYS A 95 14.64 -24.26 5.62
N LYS A 96 13.40 -24.45 5.17
CA LYS A 96 12.70 -25.74 5.23
C LYS A 96 13.00 -26.61 4.01
N ILE A 97 13.02 -26.00 2.82
CA ILE A 97 13.35 -26.68 1.56
C ILE A 97 14.75 -27.29 1.65
N ASP A 98 15.76 -26.53 2.09
CA ASP A 98 17.16 -26.98 2.17
C ASP A 98 17.36 -28.17 3.12
N LYS A 99 16.53 -28.27 4.18
CA LYS A 99 16.60 -29.33 5.20
C LYS A 99 15.92 -30.63 4.78
N THR A 100 15.15 -30.64 3.69
CA THR A 100 14.28 -31.76 3.30
C THR A 100 14.91 -32.59 2.15
N SER A 101 16.20 -32.44 1.88
CA SER A 101 16.90 -33.05 0.73
C SER A 101 17.18 -34.55 0.84
N VAL A 102 16.68 -35.25 1.87
CA VAL A 102 16.98 -36.68 2.12
C VAL A 102 15.73 -37.38 2.66
N ASP A 103 15.11 -38.23 1.83
CA ASP A 103 14.16 -39.34 2.14
C ASP A 103 12.64 -39.22 1.82
N ALA A 104 12.19 -40.20 1.04
CA ALA A 104 10.83 -40.72 0.85
C ALA A 104 9.76 -39.88 0.09
N LYS A 105 9.02 -40.56 -0.80
CA LYS A 105 7.96 -40.02 -1.71
C LYS A 105 6.91 -39.08 -1.08
N LYS A 106 6.65 -39.16 0.23
CA LYS A 106 5.73 -38.23 0.94
C LYS A 106 6.34 -36.84 1.15
N GLN A 107 7.67 -36.72 1.26
CA GLN A 107 8.35 -35.43 1.32
C GLN A 107 8.34 -34.73 -0.05
N GLN A 108 8.28 -35.49 -1.15
CA GLN A 108 8.31 -34.92 -2.50
C GLN A 108 7.08 -34.04 -2.82
N GLN A 109 5.87 -34.45 -2.42
CA GLN A 109 4.66 -33.62 -2.59
C GLN A 109 4.70 -32.37 -1.72
N GLN A 110 5.15 -32.49 -0.47
CA GLN A 110 5.29 -31.35 0.42
C GLN A 110 6.36 -30.37 -0.09
N GLN A 111 7.47 -30.89 -0.62
CA GLN A 111 8.53 -30.08 -1.20
C GLN A 111 8.04 -29.35 -2.45
N PHE A 112 7.32 -30.03 -3.34
CA PHE A 112 6.70 -29.40 -4.51
C PHE A 112 5.79 -28.23 -4.10
N TYR A 113 4.89 -28.45 -3.13
CA TYR A 113 4.02 -27.39 -2.60
C TYR A 113 4.81 -26.21 -2.01
N LEU A 114 5.86 -26.48 -1.21
CA LEU A 114 6.66 -25.41 -0.60
C LEU A 114 7.45 -24.61 -1.65
N THR A 115 7.95 -25.27 -2.69
CA THR A 115 8.65 -24.62 -3.81
C THR A 115 7.71 -23.79 -4.66
N GLU A 116 6.53 -24.32 -5.02
CA GLU A 116 5.49 -23.57 -5.75
C GLU A 116 5.07 -22.33 -4.96
N ARG A 117 4.83 -22.49 -3.66
CA ARG A 117 4.48 -21.38 -2.77
C ARG A 117 5.59 -20.34 -2.67
N GLN A 118 6.85 -20.78 -2.62
CA GLN A 118 7.99 -19.88 -2.64
C GLN A 118 8.01 -19.03 -3.90
N GLU A 119 7.78 -19.65 -5.06
CA GLU A 119 7.85 -18.97 -6.34
C GLU A 119 6.77 -17.89 -6.46
N GLN A 120 5.54 -18.20 -6.05
CA GLN A 120 4.44 -17.23 -5.98
C GLN A 120 4.80 -16.00 -5.13
N LEU A 121 5.41 -16.22 -3.96
CA LEU A 121 5.84 -15.12 -3.08
C LEU A 121 6.99 -14.32 -3.68
N ARG A 122 7.89 -14.95 -4.46
CA ARG A 122 8.96 -14.25 -5.18
C ARG A 122 8.42 -13.38 -6.30
N GLU A 123 7.53 -13.89 -7.13
CA GLU A 123 6.88 -13.12 -8.20
C GLU A 123 6.17 -11.89 -7.62
N THR A 124 5.49 -12.07 -6.48
CA THR A 124 4.84 -10.97 -5.74
C THR A 124 5.87 -9.94 -5.25
N LEU A 125 6.95 -10.39 -4.60
CA LEU A 125 8.02 -9.53 -4.10
C LEU A 125 8.69 -8.73 -5.24
N GLU A 126 9.04 -9.38 -6.34
CA GLU A 126 9.65 -8.74 -7.51
C GLU A 126 8.75 -7.68 -8.11
N THR A 127 7.44 -7.93 -8.15
CA THR A 127 6.45 -6.97 -8.62
C THR A 127 6.38 -5.74 -7.70
N ILE A 128 6.37 -5.93 -6.38
CA ILE A 128 6.42 -4.84 -5.40
C ILE A 128 7.72 -4.04 -5.53
N GLN A 129 8.86 -4.72 -5.65
CA GLN A 129 10.17 -4.07 -5.83
C GLN A 129 10.20 -3.24 -7.11
N ARG A 130 9.65 -3.77 -8.21
CA ARG A 130 9.52 -3.03 -9.46
C ARG A 130 8.69 -1.76 -9.29
N PHE A 131 7.58 -1.82 -8.54
CA PHE A 131 6.79 -0.62 -8.25
C PHE A 131 7.60 0.43 -7.48
N LEU A 132 8.36 0.00 -6.46
CA LEU A 132 9.26 0.88 -5.70
C LEU A 132 10.36 1.49 -6.57
N ASP A 133 10.97 0.70 -7.46
CA ASP A 133 11.99 1.19 -8.39
C ASP A 133 11.44 2.25 -9.34
N ILE A 134 10.21 2.05 -9.85
CA ILE A 134 9.53 3.05 -10.68
C ILE A 134 9.29 4.33 -9.86
N LYS A 135 8.82 4.22 -8.61
CA LYS A 135 8.65 5.40 -7.73
C LYS A 135 9.97 6.15 -7.50
N MET A 136 11.07 5.45 -7.29
CA MET A 136 12.39 6.08 -7.13
C MET A 136 12.90 6.71 -8.43
N LEU A 137 12.55 6.14 -9.59
CA LEU A 137 12.91 6.69 -10.89
C LEU A 137 12.26 8.06 -11.12
N TYR A 138 11.08 8.31 -10.56
CA TYR A 138 10.37 9.59 -10.68
C TYR A 138 11.24 10.80 -10.30
N GLU A 139 12.11 10.69 -9.29
CA GLU A 139 13.03 11.76 -8.87
C GLU A 139 14.10 12.09 -9.93
N LYS A 140 14.43 11.14 -10.80
CA LYS A 140 15.50 11.27 -11.82
C LYS A 140 14.94 11.55 -13.20
N ASP A 141 13.86 10.87 -13.56
CA ASP A 141 13.18 10.97 -14.84
C ASP A 141 11.67 10.76 -14.63
N PRO A 142 10.93 11.85 -14.35
CA PRO A 142 9.48 11.78 -14.18
C PRO A 142 8.79 11.20 -15.40
N GLY A 143 9.22 11.56 -16.62
CA GLY A 143 8.57 11.14 -17.87
C GLY A 143 8.66 9.63 -18.09
N GLU A 144 9.85 9.06 -17.91
CA GLU A 144 10.03 7.61 -18.00
C GLU A 144 9.31 6.87 -16.87
N SER A 145 9.31 7.42 -15.65
CA SER A 145 8.51 6.89 -14.55
C SER A 145 7.01 6.87 -14.88
N MET A 146 6.47 7.93 -15.49
CA MET A 146 5.06 7.98 -15.89
C MET A 146 4.72 6.91 -16.93
N ARG A 147 5.59 6.75 -17.94
CA ARG A 147 5.43 5.72 -18.96
C ARG A 147 5.40 4.32 -18.34
N GLN A 148 6.35 4.04 -17.46
CA GLN A 148 6.43 2.74 -16.78
C GLN A 148 5.25 2.51 -15.83
N LEU A 149 4.76 3.52 -15.10
CA LEU A 149 3.55 3.40 -14.27
C LEU A 149 2.31 3.12 -15.12
N GLY A 150 2.19 3.75 -16.29
CA GLY A 150 1.12 3.46 -17.25
C GLY A 150 1.11 2.00 -17.67
N GLU A 151 2.25 1.50 -18.19
CA GLU A 151 2.41 0.10 -18.57
C GLU A 151 2.22 -0.87 -17.39
N PHE A 152 2.65 -0.47 -16.20
CA PHE A 152 2.52 -1.26 -14.98
C PHE A 152 1.05 -1.40 -14.55
N SER A 153 0.24 -0.35 -14.73
CA SER A 153 -1.21 -0.36 -14.42
C SER A 153 -2.04 -1.22 -15.39
N GLU A 154 -1.53 -1.49 -16.60
CA GLU A 154 -2.20 -2.31 -17.61
C GLU A 154 -1.92 -3.81 -17.45
N ARG A 155 -1.01 -4.20 -16.54
CA ARG A 155 -0.68 -5.61 -16.31
C ARG A 155 -1.89 -6.36 -15.73
N PRO A 156 -2.15 -7.60 -16.19
CA PRO A 156 -3.19 -8.43 -15.61
C PRO A 156 -2.88 -8.70 -14.13
N ASP A 157 -3.92 -8.75 -13.32
CA ASP A 157 -3.88 -9.10 -11.90
C ASP A 157 -2.99 -8.19 -11.02
N ILE A 158 -2.53 -7.04 -11.53
CA ILE A 158 -1.66 -6.14 -10.77
C ILE A 158 -2.32 -5.66 -9.48
N ASP A 159 -3.63 -5.41 -9.49
CA ASP A 159 -4.40 -4.95 -8.34
C ASP A 159 -4.36 -5.91 -7.15
N SER A 160 -4.08 -7.20 -7.40
CA SER A 160 -3.91 -8.21 -6.36
C SER A 160 -2.58 -8.10 -5.60
N ILE A 161 -1.59 -7.37 -6.17
CA ILE A 161 -0.24 -7.21 -5.62
C ILE A 161 0.03 -5.75 -5.24
N VAL A 162 -0.31 -4.81 -6.14
CA VAL A 162 -0.17 -3.37 -5.97
C VAL A 162 -1.51 -2.74 -6.27
N ARG A 163 -2.07 -2.06 -5.27
CA ARG A 163 -3.34 -1.33 -5.39
C ARG A 163 -3.29 -0.35 -6.56
N LEU A 164 -4.22 -0.52 -7.50
CA LEU A 164 -4.33 0.38 -8.66
C LEU A 164 -4.57 1.84 -8.25
N GLY A 165 -5.28 2.05 -7.14
CA GLY A 165 -5.51 3.38 -6.57
C GLY A 165 -4.21 4.14 -6.27
N ASP A 166 -3.19 3.45 -5.78
CA ASP A 166 -1.90 4.07 -5.44
C ASP A 166 -1.10 4.41 -6.70
N ILE A 167 -1.19 3.58 -7.75
CA ILE A 167 -0.61 3.88 -9.07
C ILE A 167 -1.33 5.09 -9.69
N TYR A 168 -2.66 5.11 -9.69
CA TYR A 168 -3.45 6.20 -10.25
C TYR A 168 -3.27 7.50 -9.49
N ALA A 169 -3.08 7.47 -8.16
CA ALA A 169 -2.79 8.66 -7.37
C ALA A 169 -1.52 9.36 -7.87
N ILE A 170 -0.47 8.60 -8.19
CA ILE A 170 0.78 9.15 -8.75
C ILE A 170 0.55 9.69 -10.17
N LEU A 171 -0.13 8.92 -11.03
CA LEU A 171 -0.45 9.32 -12.41
C LEU A 171 -1.27 10.62 -12.47
N ILE A 172 -2.29 10.73 -11.64
CA ILE A 172 -3.16 11.91 -11.58
C ILE A 172 -2.38 13.09 -10.97
N GLY A 173 -1.62 12.85 -9.89
CA GLY A 173 -0.83 13.89 -9.23
C GLY A 173 0.17 14.57 -10.15
N HIS A 174 0.93 13.80 -10.93
CA HIS A 174 1.88 14.35 -11.91
C HIS A 174 1.18 15.18 -12.98
N ASN A 175 0.08 14.67 -13.56
CA ASN A 175 -0.65 15.38 -14.61
C ASN A 175 -1.27 16.68 -14.10
N ALA A 176 -1.85 16.66 -12.89
CA ALA A 176 -2.38 17.86 -12.26
C ALA A 176 -1.28 18.92 -12.02
N TRP A 177 -0.12 18.50 -11.50
CA TRP A 177 1.02 19.39 -11.28
C TRP A 177 1.52 20.01 -12.58
N SER A 178 1.72 19.19 -13.62
CA SER A 178 2.18 19.67 -14.92
C SER A 178 1.20 20.70 -15.52
N LEU A 179 -0.11 20.50 -15.37
CA LEU A 179 -1.10 21.47 -15.81
C LEU A 179 -1.03 22.79 -15.04
N ILE A 180 -0.85 22.74 -13.71
CA ILE A 180 -0.67 23.94 -12.88
C ILE A 180 0.58 24.71 -13.32
N GLU A 181 1.72 24.03 -13.47
CA GLU A 181 2.98 24.64 -13.93
C GLU A 181 2.82 25.29 -15.32
N HIS A 182 2.11 24.63 -16.24
CA HIS A 182 1.80 25.21 -17.55
C HIS A 182 0.90 26.45 -17.49
N CYS A 183 0.01 26.53 -16.48
CA CYS A 183 -0.90 27.65 -16.27
C CYS A 183 -0.25 28.84 -15.55
N GLU A 184 0.70 28.60 -14.65
CA GLU A 184 1.35 29.64 -13.82
C GLU A 184 2.52 30.34 -14.53
N GLN A 185 2.91 29.88 -15.73
CA GLN A 185 3.96 30.53 -16.52
C GLN A 185 3.64 32.02 -16.78
N PRO A 186 4.48 32.97 -16.31
CA PRO A 186 4.20 34.41 -16.29
C PRO A 186 4.14 35.06 -17.69
N SER A 187 4.46 34.30 -18.74
CA SER A 187 4.50 34.76 -20.12
C SER A 187 3.17 34.60 -20.87
N ARG A 188 2.08 34.20 -20.20
CA ARG A 188 0.80 33.92 -20.89
C ARG A 188 -0.24 35.01 -20.69
N PRO A 189 -0.93 35.46 -21.77
CA PRO A 189 -2.11 36.30 -21.62
C PRO A 189 -3.18 35.54 -20.81
N ARG A 190 -4.01 36.25 -20.05
CA ARG A 190 -5.19 35.65 -19.40
C ARG A 190 -6.10 35.08 -20.50
N ILE A 191 -6.01 33.78 -20.73
CA ILE A 191 -6.81 33.08 -21.73
C ILE A 191 -8.17 32.76 -21.09
N ASP A 192 -9.26 33.19 -21.73
CA ASP A 192 -10.61 32.82 -21.31
C ASP A 192 -10.85 31.34 -21.66
N VAL A 193 -10.74 30.48 -20.65
CA VAL A 193 -10.88 29.03 -20.74
C VAL A 193 -12.22 28.61 -21.38
N ARG A 194 -13.25 29.48 -21.32
CA ARG A 194 -14.56 29.30 -21.99
C ARG A 194 -14.48 29.23 -23.51
N GLN A 195 -13.38 29.70 -24.11
CA GLN A 195 -13.18 29.67 -25.56
C GLN A 195 -12.61 28.34 -26.06
N TYR A 196 -12.05 27.52 -25.16
CA TYR A 196 -11.28 26.32 -25.51
C TYR A 196 -11.91 25.03 -25.00
N LEU A 197 -12.76 25.11 -23.97
CA LEU A 197 -13.46 23.97 -23.41
C LEU A 197 -14.95 24.07 -23.67
N ASN A 198 -15.54 22.93 -24.02
CA ASN A 198 -16.99 22.86 -24.20
C ASN A 198 -17.69 23.05 -22.84
N LYS A 199 -18.89 23.63 -22.87
CA LYS A 199 -19.67 23.95 -21.68
C LYS A 199 -19.97 22.71 -20.82
N ASN A 200 -20.19 21.55 -21.43
CA ASN A 200 -20.54 20.32 -20.73
C ASN A 200 -19.36 19.80 -19.88
N THR A 201 -18.15 19.83 -20.42
CA THR A 201 -16.91 19.46 -19.73
C THR A 201 -16.61 20.43 -18.59
N LEU A 202 -16.80 21.74 -18.81
CA LEU A 202 -16.64 22.74 -17.75
C LEU A 202 -17.64 22.58 -16.61
N ASP A 203 -18.92 22.36 -16.95
CA ASP A 203 -19.97 22.13 -15.96
C ASP A 203 -19.69 20.86 -15.14
N GLN A 204 -19.25 19.77 -15.78
CA GLN A 204 -18.87 18.52 -15.10
C GLN A 204 -17.68 18.70 -14.16
N ILE A 205 -16.66 19.46 -14.57
CA ILE A 205 -15.51 19.75 -13.70
C ILE A 205 -15.95 20.60 -12.50
N CYS A 206 -16.77 21.62 -12.73
CA CYS A 206 -17.27 22.48 -11.64
C CYS A 206 -18.11 21.69 -10.63
N ASP A 207 -19.02 20.85 -11.10
CA ASP A 207 -19.87 20.01 -10.26
C ASP A 207 -19.06 19.00 -9.44
N ASN A 208 -18.01 18.40 -10.02
CA ASN A 208 -17.15 17.42 -9.34
C ASN A 208 -16.20 18.05 -8.31
N VAL A 209 -15.73 19.28 -8.56
CA VAL A 209 -14.85 20.03 -7.65
C VAL A 209 -15.65 20.79 -6.58
N GLY A 210 -16.98 20.82 -6.70
CA GLY A 210 -17.87 21.50 -5.74
C GLY A 210 -17.82 23.02 -5.85
N VAL A 211 -17.40 23.56 -7.00
CA VAL A 211 -17.31 25.00 -7.26
C VAL A 211 -18.47 25.47 -8.14
N PRO A 212 -18.97 26.71 -7.97
CA PRO A 212 -20.06 27.23 -8.79
C PRO A 212 -19.69 27.20 -10.28
N ARG A 213 -20.60 26.68 -11.11
CA ARG A 213 -20.42 26.66 -12.57
C ARG A 213 -20.10 28.07 -13.08
N LEU A 214 -19.12 28.15 -13.98
CA LEU A 214 -18.64 29.41 -14.55
C LEU A 214 -19.77 30.14 -15.28
N LYS A 215 -20.25 31.23 -14.68
CA LYS A 215 -21.24 32.12 -15.27
C LYS A 215 -20.69 32.75 -16.56
N SER A 216 -21.56 32.99 -17.54
CA SER A 216 -21.22 33.72 -18.77
C SER A 216 -20.70 35.12 -18.45
N ALA A 217 -19.81 35.69 -19.29
CA ALA A 217 -19.24 37.02 -19.09
C ALA A 217 -20.29 38.16 -18.94
N LYS A 218 -21.56 37.92 -19.32
CA LYS A 218 -22.66 38.87 -19.10
C LYS A 218 -23.15 38.94 -17.65
N SER A 219 -23.01 37.87 -16.86
CA SER A 219 -23.54 37.79 -15.48
C SER A 219 -22.53 38.15 -14.39
N ILE A 220 -21.26 38.39 -14.75
CA ILE A 220 -20.20 38.75 -13.80
C ILE A 220 -20.24 40.24 -13.43
N LYS A 221 -20.69 41.11 -14.35
CA LYS A 221 -20.77 42.57 -14.11
C LYS A 221 -21.80 42.99 -13.05
N GLU A 222 -22.74 42.12 -12.69
CA GLU A 222 -23.81 42.43 -11.74
C GLU A 222 -23.47 42.00 -10.30
N GLU A 223 -22.47 41.14 -10.11
CA GLU A 223 -22.12 40.59 -8.78
C GLU A 223 -20.84 41.20 -8.19
N GLU A 224 -19.99 41.85 -9.00
CA GLU A 224 -18.74 42.48 -8.55
C GLU A 224 -18.93 43.71 -7.64
N ASP A 225 -20.13 44.29 -7.58
CA ASP A 225 -20.45 45.42 -6.68
C ASP A 225 -20.70 45.00 -5.21
N ASN A 226 -20.92 43.70 -4.93
CA ASN A 226 -21.51 43.28 -3.64
C ASN A 226 -20.58 42.57 -2.65
N ASN A 227 -19.40 42.07 -3.02
CA ASN A 227 -18.68 41.10 -2.16
C ASN A 227 -17.17 41.38 -1.98
N LYS A 228 -16.76 42.64 -1.87
CA LYS A 228 -15.36 43.00 -1.53
C LYS A 228 -14.99 42.81 -0.05
N GLU A 229 -15.88 42.28 0.78
CA GLU A 229 -15.57 41.99 2.17
C GLU A 229 -15.31 40.49 2.37
N THR A 230 -14.09 40.23 2.85
CA THR A 230 -13.68 39.14 3.74
C THR A 230 -13.08 37.85 3.19
N ALA A 231 -12.04 37.46 3.93
CA ALA A 231 -11.52 36.12 4.19
C ALA A 231 -10.51 35.60 3.16
N ASP A 232 -9.21 35.77 3.38
CA ASP A 232 -8.34 35.10 4.37
C ASP A 232 -8.39 33.56 4.35
N THR A 233 -7.30 33.02 3.80
CA THR A 233 -6.40 31.93 4.24
C THR A 233 -6.95 30.57 4.69
N VAL A 234 -6.34 29.51 4.13
CA VAL A 234 -6.25 28.17 4.75
C VAL A 234 -4.80 27.65 4.60
N GLU A 235 -4.23 27.18 5.71
CA GLU A 235 -2.84 26.76 5.92
C GLU A 235 -2.54 25.32 5.41
N PHE A 236 -1.34 25.09 4.86
CA PHE A 236 -0.86 23.77 4.41
C PHE A 236 0.29 23.20 5.26
N SER A 237 0.46 21.89 5.17
CA SER A 237 1.32 21.06 6.03
C SER A 237 2.84 21.14 5.73
N HIS A 238 3.63 20.68 6.70
CA HIS A 238 5.06 20.99 6.91
C HIS A 238 6.04 20.63 5.77
N SER A 239 5.69 19.70 4.89
CA SER A 239 6.52 19.31 3.73
C SER A 239 6.27 20.19 2.51
N LEU A 240 5.04 20.71 2.35
CA LEU A 240 4.70 21.77 1.39
C LEU A 240 5.39 23.08 1.78
N ARG A 241 5.46 23.33 3.10
CA ARG A 241 6.12 24.52 3.68
C ARG A 241 7.62 24.58 3.40
N ARG A 242 8.33 23.44 3.28
CA ARG A 242 9.77 23.44 2.93
C ARG A 242 10.06 23.84 1.49
N HIS A 243 9.18 23.51 0.56
CA HIS A 243 9.32 23.97 -0.83
C HIS A 243 8.82 25.41 -1.02
N ILE A 244 7.87 25.87 -0.20
CA ILE A 244 7.39 27.26 -0.16
C ILE A 244 8.42 28.20 0.51
N ASP A 245 9.03 27.79 1.62
CA ASP A 245 9.99 28.60 2.39
C ASP A 245 11.40 28.62 1.76
N ALA A 246 11.71 27.69 0.85
CA ALA A 246 12.99 27.65 0.14
C ALA A 246 13.12 28.71 -0.98
N GLU A 247 12.04 29.43 -1.31
CA GLU A 247 12.01 30.46 -2.36
C GLU A 247 11.37 31.78 -1.89
N SER A 248 11.74 32.29 -0.72
CA SER A 248 11.48 33.69 -0.37
C SER A 248 12.74 34.37 0.16
N PRO A 249 13.11 35.58 -0.34
CA PRO A 249 14.34 36.29 0.04
C PRO A 249 14.36 36.83 1.47
#